data_AF-A0A3R6U1I6-F1
#
_entry.id   AF-A0A3R6U1I6-F1
#
_cell.length_a   1.000
_cell.length_b   1.000
_cell.length_c   1.000
_cell.angle_alpha   90.00
_cell.angle_beta   90.00
_cell.angle_gamma   90.00
#
_symmetry.space_group_name_H-M   'P 1'
#
loop_
_entity.id
_entity.type
_entity.pdbx_description
1 polymer ?
#
loop_
_entity_poly.entity_id
_entity_poly.type
_entity_poly.pdbx_seq_one_letter_code
_entity_poly.pdbx_strand_id
1 'polypeptide(L)'
;MLWYLLSCIYGLLFIYMLLKRRVGFSQIVIACNALMIFGFLFTELVVAKDSLPTFLGIPTKFLWVILGPRGRIFMGAGYISIGMLLAKCDEKTKEKKYVLLILGAIVTTLTNGFAKSLAFVCLSTSLFSVVKNMSFGHNILSMICRRCSTVMYFLHLWVWTLYYICVYGEKKYGLDSFIVTTCISFILGVLFSAYKDKWLKKCFRED
;
A
#
# COMPACT_ATOMS: atom_id res chain seq x y z
N MET A 1 4.82 -11.45 0.19
CA MET A 1 5.45 -10.33 -0.54
C MET A 1 5.46 -10.54 -2.05
N LEU A 2 5.71 -11.76 -2.53
CA LEU A 2 5.70 -12.11 -3.96
C LEU A 2 4.46 -11.55 -4.70
N TRP A 3 3.27 -11.71 -4.13
CA TRP A 3 2.01 -11.27 -4.74
C TRP A 3 1.86 -9.76 -4.94
N TYR A 4 2.45 -8.92 -4.09
CA TYR A 4 2.38 -7.46 -4.25
C TYR A 4 3.35 -6.96 -5.31
N LEU A 5 4.57 -7.51 -5.32
CA LEU A 5 5.55 -7.22 -6.37
C LEU A 5 5.04 -7.72 -7.72
N LEU A 6 4.45 -8.92 -7.75
CA LEU A 6 3.85 -9.52 -8.93
C LEU A 6 2.65 -8.70 -9.43
N SER A 7 1.77 -8.23 -8.53
CA SER A 7 0.68 -7.30 -8.85
C SER A 7 1.20 -5.99 -9.47
N CYS A 8 2.30 -5.45 -8.93
CA CYS A 8 2.94 -4.26 -9.49
C CYS A 8 3.50 -4.51 -10.91
N ILE A 9 4.19 -5.63 -11.12
CA ILE A 9 4.72 -6.02 -12.44
C ILE A 9 3.59 -6.20 -13.45
N TYR A 10 2.51 -6.91 -13.09
CA TYR A 10 1.35 -7.08 -13.97
C TYR A 10 0.62 -5.76 -14.24
N GLY A 11 0.48 -4.90 -13.23
CA GLY A 11 -0.11 -3.57 -13.40
C GLY A 11 0.69 -2.70 -14.37
N LEU A 12 2.02 -2.69 -14.24
CA LEU A 12 2.93 -1.99 -15.15
C LEU A 12 2.87 -2.54 -16.57
N LEU A 13 2.91 -3.87 -16.74
CA LEU A 13 2.77 -4.52 -18.05
C LEU A 13 1.44 -4.18 -18.72
N PHE A 14 0.35 -4.18 -17.95
CA PHE A 14 -0.98 -3.82 -18.45
C PHE A 14 -1.04 -2.36 -18.92
N ILE A 15 -0.53 -1.43 -18.11
CA ILE A 15 -0.43 -0.01 -18.48
C ILE A 15 0.46 0.15 -19.72
N TYR A 16 1.58 -0.56 -19.79
CA TYR A 16 2.49 -0.54 -20.93
C TYR A 16 1.81 -1.04 -22.21
N MET A 17 1.03 -2.13 -22.15
CA MET A 17 0.25 -2.61 -23.29
C MET A 17 -0.79 -1.60 -23.78
N LEU A 18 -1.49 -0.93 -22.86
CA LEU A 18 -2.45 0.12 -23.21
C LEU A 18 -1.76 1.34 -23.84
N LEU A 19 -0.60 1.72 -23.32
CA LEU A 19 0.21 2.80 -23.86
C LEU A 19 0.72 2.48 -25.28
N LYS A 20 1.17 1.23 -25.51
CA LYS A 20 1.59 0.73 -26.83
C LYS A 20 0.46 0.81 -27.86
N ARG A 21 -0.78 0.68 -27.42
CA ARG A 21 -1.99 0.79 -28.26
C ARG A 21 -2.46 2.24 -28.48
N ARG A 22 -1.64 3.24 -28.09
CA ARG A 22 -1.93 4.69 -28.15
C ARG A 22 -3.25 5.11 -27.48
N VAL A 23 -3.62 4.42 -26.40
CA VAL A 23 -4.80 4.78 -25.62
C VAL A 23 -4.53 6.09 -24.86
N GLY A 24 -5.51 7.01 -24.83
CA GLY A 24 -5.36 8.29 -24.15
C GLY A 24 -5.23 8.14 -22.62
N PHE A 25 -4.52 9.05 -21.96
CA PHE A 25 -4.27 9.02 -20.50
C PHE A 25 -5.55 8.83 -19.67
N SER A 26 -6.64 9.55 -20.02
CA SER A 26 -7.93 9.45 -19.32
C SER A 26 -8.53 8.05 -19.42
N GLN A 27 -8.44 7.42 -20.60
CA GLN A 27 -8.96 6.07 -20.83
C GLN A 27 -8.15 5.00 -20.09
N ILE A 28 -6.81 5.16 -20.00
CA ILE A 28 -5.95 4.27 -19.21
C ILE A 28 -6.37 4.32 -17.73
N VAL A 29 -6.60 5.53 -17.21
CA VAL A 29 -7.01 5.74 -15.82
C VAL A 29 -8.37 5.12 -15.53
N ILE A 30 -9.35 5.33 -16.41
CA ILE A 30 -10.69 4.75 -16.26
C ILE A 30 -10.61 3.22 -16.27
N ALA A 31 -9.86 2.63 -17.20
CA ALA A 31 -9.69 1.18 -17.30
C ALA A 31 -9.04 0.58 -16.04
N CYS A 32 -7.99 1.22 -15.50
CA CYS A 32 -7.31 0.75 -14.30
C CYS A 32 -8.19 0.86 -13.04
N ASN A 33 -8.97 1.94 -12.92
CA ASN A 33 -9.90 2.10 -11.79
C ASN A 33 -11.10 1.14 -11.90
N ALA A 34 -11.60 0.88 -13.12
CA ALA A 34 -12.64 -0.13 -13.34
C ALA A 34 -12.15 -1.53 -12.93
N LEU A 35 -10.92 -1.90 -13.30
CA LEU A 35 -10.29 -3.15 -12.86
C LEU A 35 -10.13 -3.22 -11.33
N MET A 36 -9.78 -2.11 -10.68
CA MET A 36 -9.70 -2.05 -9.22
C MET A 36 -11.05 -2.27 -8.55
N ILE A 37 -12.13 -1.64 -9.04
CA ILE A 37 -13.49 -1.84 -8.54
C ILE A 37 -13.92 -3.30 -8.73
N PHE A 38 -13.62 -3.88 -9.90
CA PHE A 38 -13.85 -5.30 -10.16
C PHE A 38 -13.07 -6.19 -9.18
N GLY A 39 -11.82 -5.85 -8.85
CA GLY A 39 -11.02 -6.54 -7.85
C GLY A 39 -11.60 -6.48 -6.43
N PHE A 40 -12.23 -5.35 -6.04
CA PHE A 40 -12.92 -5.23 -4.76
C PHE A 40 -14.21 -6.06 -4.72
N LEU A 41 -15.05 -5.96 -5.76
CA LEU A 41 -16.27 -6.78 -5.91
C LEU A 41 -15.94 -8.26 -5.84
N PHE A 42 -14.88 -8.69 -6.54
CA PHE A 42 -14.42 -10.07 -6.50
C PHE A 42 -13.97 -10.48 -5.09
N THR A 43 -13.29 -9.60 -4.36
CA THR A 43 -12.83 -9.89 -2.99
C THR A 43 -14.00 -10.07 -2.03
N GLU A 44 -15.02 -9.21 -2.10
CA GLU A 44 -16.24 -9.36 -1.29
C GLU A 44 -17.03 -10.62 -1.68
N LEU A 45 -17.12 -10.94 -2.98
CA LEU A 45 -17.80 -12.14 -3.47
C LEU A 45 -17.12 -13.43 -3.00
N VAL A 46 -15.79 -13.47 -2.96
CA VAL A 46 -15.02 -14.62 -2.44
C VAL A 46 -15.16 -14.75 -0.93
N VAL A 47 -15.34 -13.65 -0.20
CA VAL A 47 -15.60 -13.67 1.25
C VAL A 47 -17.03 -14.12 1.56
N ALA A 48 -18.01 -13.78 0.71
CA ALA A 48 -19.40 -14.23 0.83
C ALA A 48 -19.65 -15.65 0.28
N LYS A 49 -18.60 -16.35 -0.19
CA LYS A 49 -18.67 -17.65 -0.87
C LYS A 49 -19.42 -18.74 -0.09
N ASP A 50 -19.37 -18.70 1.25
CA ASP A 50 -20.04 -19.69 2.10
C ASP A 50 -21.56 -19.48 2.18
N SER A 51 -22.09 -18.38 1.65
CA SER A 51 -23.52 -18.01 1.64
C SER A 51 -24.16 -17.96 0.25
N LEU A 52 -23.40 -18.24 -0.81
CA LEU A 52 -23.84 -18.12 -2.20
C LEU A 52 -24.26 -19.47 -2.81
N PRO A 53 -25.30 -19.50 -3.67
CA PRO A 53 -25.75 -20.71 -4.34
C PRO A 53 -24.68 -21.31 -5.25
N THR A 54 -24.67 -22.64 -5.37
CA THR A 54 -23.66 -23.48 -6.05
C THR A 54 -23.31 -23.04 -7.47
N PHE A 55 -24.22 -22.33 -8.15
CA PHE A 55 -24.07 -21.80 -9.52
C PHE A 55 -22.96 -20.73 -9.65
N LEU A 56 -22.69 -19.95 -8.60
CA LEU A 56 -21.58 -18.97 -8.56
C LEU A 56 -20.27 -19.56 -8.00
N GLY A 57 -20.28 -20.81 -7.54
CA GLY A 57 -19.12 -21.49 -6.94
C GLY A 57 -18.05 -21.92 -7.95
N ILE A 58 -18.42 -22.14 -9.21
CA ILE A 58 -17.51 -22.62 -10.27
C ILE A 58 -16.64 -21.48 -10.83
N PRO A 59 -17.20 -20.31 -11.21
CA PRO A 59 -16.39 -19.17 -11.65
C PRO A 59 -15.46 -18.66 -10.54
N THR A 60 -15.94 -18.65 -9.29
CA THR A 60 -15.14 -18.20 -8.13
C THR A 60 -13.98 -19.13 -7.82
N LYS A 61 -14.10 -20.45 -8.00
CA LYS A 61 -12.96 -21.40 -7.88
C LYS A 61 -11.93 -21.19 -8.98
N PHE A 62 -12.35 -21.00 -10.23
CA PHE A 62 -11.45 -20.79 -11.35
C PHE A 62 -10.68 -19.46 -11.22
N LEU A 63 -11.40 -18.40 -10.85
CA LEU A 63 -10.81 -17.09 -10.56
C LEU A 63 -9.91 -17.12 -9.31
N TRP A 64 -10.22 -17.93 -8.30
CA TRP A 64 -9.34 -18.11 -7.12
C TRP A 64 -8.00 -18.75 -7.46
N VAL A 65 -7.98 -19.71 -8.40
CA VAL A 65 -6.75 -20.35 -8.91
C VAL A 65 -5.93 -19.38 -9.75
N ILE A 66 -6.57 -18.56 -10.58
CA ILE A 66 -5.88 -17.66 -11.54
C ILE A 66 -5.45 -16.34 -10.90
N LEU A 67 -6.27 -15.75 -10.02
CA LEU A 67 -6.08 -14.40 -9.46
C LEU A 67 -5.62 -14.40 -8.00
N GLY A 68 -5.56 -15.57 -7.37
CA GLY A 68 -5.18 -15.72 -5.97
C GLY A 68 -6.30 -15.35 -4.98
N PRO A 69 -6.01 -15.38 -3.66
CA PRO A 69 -7.02 -15.41 -2.61
C PRO A 69 -7.93 -14.18 -2.50
N ARG A 70 -7.57 -13.05 -3.13
CA ARG A 70 -8.26 -11.76 -3.12
C ARG A 70 -7.82 -11.03 -4.38
N GLY A 71 -8.67 -10.26 -5.07
CA GLY A 71 -8.42 -9.57 -6.35
C GLY A 71 -7.31 -8.49 -6.36
N ARG A 72 -6.26 -8.69 -5.56
CA ARG A 72 -5.10 -7.83 -5.27
C ARG A 72 -4.25 -7.54 -6.50
N ILE A 73 -4.28 -8.41 -7.52
CA ILE A 73 -3.57 -8.17 -8.78
C ILE A 73 -4.16 -6.95 -9.49
N PHE A 74 -5.49 -6.82 -9.51
CA PHE A 74 -6.16 -5.68 -10.13
C PHE A 74 -6.06 -4.40 -9.29
N MET A 75 -5.98 -4.52 -7.97
CA MET A 75 -5.80 -3.36 -7.09
C MET A 75 -4.49 -2.62 -7.37
N GLY A 76 -3.40 -3.35 -7.69
CA GLY A 76 -2.09 -2.75 -7.98
C GLY A 76 -2.14 -1.78 -9.17
N ALA A 77 -2.80 -2.18 -10.26
CA ALA A 77 -3.00 -1.32 -11.43
C ALA A 77 -3.80 -0.05 -11.09
N GLY A 78 -4.84 -0.17 -10.26
CA GLY A 78 -5.61 0.96 -9.74
C GLY A 78 -4.76 1.96 -8.95
N TYR A 79 -3.97 1.48 -7.98
CA TYR A 79 -3.07 2.34 -7.19
C TYR A 79 -2.05 3.07 -8.05
N ILE A 80 -1.45 2.41 -9.05
CA ILE A 80 -0.51 3.05 -9.98
C ILE A 80 -1.22 4.15 -10.77
N SER A 81 -2.41 3.88 -11.30
CA SER A 81 -3.20 4.86 -12.03
C SER A 81 -3.59 6.07 -11.18
N ILE A 82 -3.95 5.88 -9.92
CA ILE A 82 -4.26 6.98 -8.99
C ILE A 82 -2.99 7.79 -8.70
N GLY A 83 -1.84 7.14 -8.54
CA GLY A 83 -0.54 7.81 -8.42
C GLY A 83 -0.21 8.68 -9.64
N MET A 84 -0.48 8.18 -10.85
CA MET A 84 -0.32 8.94 -12.10
C MET A 84 -1.26 10.16 -12.18
N LEU A 85 -2.52 10.02 -11.73
CA LEU A 85 -3.45 11.15 -11.62
C LEU A 85 -2.94 12.22 -10.64
N LEU A 86 -2.49 11.80 -9.45
CA LEU A 86 -1.91 12.68 -8.44
C LEU A 86 -0.63 13.39 -8.90
N ALA A 87 0.15 12.78 -9.79
CA ALA A 87 1.32 13.41 -10.38
C ALA A 87 0.93 14.48 -11.40
N LYS A 88 -0.19 14.30 -12.12
CA LYS A 88 -0.67 15.21 -13.15
C LYS A 88 -1.53 16.36 -12.62
N CYS A 89 -2.31 16.13 -11.56
CA CYS A 89 -3.08 17.18 -10.89
C CYS A 89 -2.13 18.11 -10.13
N ASP A 90 -2.01 19.34 -10.62
CA ASP A 90 -1.16 20.36 -10.01
C ASP A 90 -1.66 20.77 -8.61
N GLU A 91 -0.70 21.04 -7.75
CA GLU A 91 -0.76 20.77 -6.32
C GLU A 91 -1.34 21.95 -5.52
N LYS A 92 -2.61 22.26 -5.75
CA LYS A 92 -3.28 23.33 -5.01
C LYS A 92 -3.72 22.87 -3.61
N THR A 93 -3.04 23.46 -2.62
CA THR A 93 -3.33 23.48 -1.17
C THR A 93 -2.83 22.28 -0.34
N LYS A 94 -1.73 22.50 0.41
CA LYS A 94 -1.15 21.52 1.36
C LYS A 94 -2.11 21.16 2.51
N GLU A 95 -2.92 22.11 2.98
CA GLU A 95 -3.82 21.93 4.13
C GLU A 95 -4.96 20.95 3.87
N LYS A 96 -5.54 20.97 2.65
CA LYS A 96 -6.61 20.06 2.25
C LYS A 96 -6.18 18.59 2.30
N LYS A 97 -4.88 18.30 2.12
CA LYS A 97 -4.34 16.93 2.12
C LYS A 97 -4.27 16.32 3.52
N TYR A 98 -3.93 17.11 4.54
CA TYR A 98 -3.94 16.64 5.93
C TYR A 98 -5.36 16.38 6.43
N VAL A 99 -6.30 17.24 6.05
CA VAL A 99 -7.73 17.05 6.34
C VAL A 99 -8.24 15.77 5.66
N LEU A 100 -7.88 15.52 4.40
CA LEU A 100 -8.26 14.30 3.68
C LEU A 100 -7.67 13.02 4.31
N LEU A 101 -6.45 13.11 4.87
CA LEU A 101 -5.81 12.01 5.58
C LEU A 101 -6.52 11.67 6.90
N ILE A 102 -6.86 12.69 7.70
CA ILE A 102 -7.59 12.52 8.96
C ILE A 102 -9.01 11.98 8.69
N LEU A 103 -9.69 12.53 7.69
CA LEU A 103 -11.01 12.06 7.26
C LEU A 103 -10.95 10.61 6.76
N GLY A 104 -9.95 10.28 5.94
CA GLY A 104 -9.73 8.91 5.45
C GLY A 104 -9.53 7.91 6.59
N ALA A 105 -8.76 8.27 7.62
CA ALA A 105 -8.55 7.43 8.80
C ALA A 105 -9.85 7.22 9.59
N ILE A 106 -10.63 8.28 9.83
CA ILE A 106 -11.92 8.21 10.53
C ILE A 106 -12.90 7.31 9.76
N VAL A 107 -13.04 7.51 8.44
CA VAL A 107 -13.94 6.71 7.61
C VAL A 107 -13.50 5.24 7.58
N THR A 108 -12.19 4.93 7.54
CA THR A 108 -11.73 3.54 7.62
C THR A 108 -12.06 2.85 8.95
N THR A 109 -12.18 3.59 10.05
CA THR A 109 -12.54 3.04 11.36
C THR A 109 -14.04 2.84 11.53
N LEU A 110 -14.87 3.64 10.85
CA LEU A 110 -16.34 3.61 10.97
C LEU A 110 -17.01 2.65 9.98
N THR A 111 -16.34 2.29 8.89
CA THR A 111 -16.99 1.57 7.78
C THR A 111 -16.52 0.12 7.66
N ASN A 112 -17.45 -0.77 7.27
CA ASN A 112 -17.19 -2.20 7.03
C ASN A 112 -17.39 -2.57 5.55
N GLY A 113 -16.85 -3.73 5.14
CA GLY A 113 -16.99 -4.29 3.79
C GLY A 113 -16.36 -3.44 2.68
N PHE A 114 -17.05 -3.33 1.54
CA PHE A 114 -16.58 -2.61 0.35
C PHE A 114 -16.17 -1.16 0.61
N ALA A 115 -16.92 -0.46 1.46
CA ALA A 115 -16.64 0.94 1.78
C ALA A 115 -15.37 1.12 2.64
N LYS A 116 -15.00 0.10 3.45
CA LYS A 116 -13.69 0.05 4.11
C LYS A 116 -12.56 -0.02 3.10
N SER A 117 -12.71 -0.84 2.06
CA SER A 117 -11.72 -0.98 0.99
C SER A 117 -11.51 0.32 0.21
N LEU A 118 -12.58 1.03 -0.12
CA LEU A 118 -12.49 2.36 -0.74
C LEU A 118 -11.86 3.40 0.20
N ALA A 119 -12.22 3.37 1.49
CA ALA A 119 -11.63 4.26 2.48
C ALA A 119 -10.12 4.03 2.62
N PHE A 120 -9.66 2.77 2.54
CA PHE A 120 -8.22 2.44 2.49
C PHE A 120 -7.52 2.99 1.25
N VAL A 121 -8.18 2.97 0.08
CA VAL A 121 -7.64 3.61 -1.13
C VAL A 121 -7.48 5.11 -0.91
N CYS A 122 -8.49 5.77 -0.34
CA CYS A 122 -8.46 7.19 -0.02
C CYS A 122 -7.34 7.53 0.99
N LEU A 123 -7.20 6.73 2.05
CA LEU A 123 -6.15 6.86 3.05
C LEU A 123 -4.74 6.72 2.44
N SER A 124 -4.53 5.68 1.63
CA SER A 124 -3.25 5.43 0.94
C SER A 124 -2.90 6.56 -0.04
N THR A 125 -3.89 7.05 -0.77
CA THR A 125 -3.73 8.16 -1.73
C THR A 125 -3.37 9.46 -1.02
N SER A 126 -4.01 9.73 0.12
CA SER A 126 -3.74 10.90 0.97
C SER A 126 -2.35 10.83 1.59
N LEU A 127 -1.95 9.67 2.13
CA LEU A 127 -0.59 9.41 2.64
C LEU A 127 0.47 9.67 1.57
N PHE A 128 0.28 9.12 0.36
CA PHE A 128 1.20 9.33 -0.75
C PHE A 128 1.31 10.82 -1.14
N SER A 129 0.19 11.55 -1.14
CA SER A 129 0.16 12.98 -1.46
C SER A 129 0.87 13.85 -0.42
N VAL A 130 0.79 13.48 0.87
CA VAL A 130 1.53 14.13 1.96
C VAL A 130 3.03 13.86 1.84
N VAL A 131 3.41 12.60 1.58
CA VAL A 131 4.82 12.22 1.42
C VAL A 131 5.44 12.89 0.19
N LYS A 132 4.74 12.98 -0.94
CA LYS A 132 5.23 13.65 -2.16
C LYS A 132 5.57 15.12 -1.91
N ASN A 133 4.78 15.81 -1.08
CA ASN A 133 4.99 17.21 -0.71
C ASN A 133 6.19 17.44 0.23
N MET A 134 6.73 16.39 0.85
CA MET A 134 7.87 16.52 1.74
C MET A 134 9.15 16.67 0.90
N SER A 135 9.56 17.90 0.65
CA SER A 135 10.87 18.19 0.08
C SER A 135 11.94 17.99 1.16
N PHE A 136 12.62 16.84 1.14
CA PHE A 136 13.82 16.64 1.96
C PHE A 136 15.01 17.29 1.25
N GLY A 137 15.49 18.41 1.79
CA GLY A 137 16.80 18.97 1.40
C GLY A 137 17.92 17.95 1.66
N HIS A 138 19.12 18.20 1.11
CA HIS A 138 20.30 17.34 1.28
C HIS A 138 20.91 17.47 2.70
N ASN A 139 20.09 17.16 3.71
CA ASN A 139 20.40 17.31 5.13
C ASN A 139 20.59 15.95 5.79
N ILE A 140 21.20 15.92 6.97
CA ILE A 140 21.43 14.71 7.79
C ILE A 140 20.13 13.91 8.00
N LEU A 141 18.98 14.59 8.14
CA LEU A 141 17.66 13.96 8.23
C LEU A 141 17.29 13.13 6.99
N SER A 142 17.68 13.55 5.79
CA SER A 142 17.45 12.79 4.55
C SER A 142 18.26 11.50 4.53
N MET A 143 19.52 11.55 4.99
CA MET A 143 20.35 10.34 5.13
C MET A 143 19.80 9.36 6.17
N ILE A 144 19.36 9.85 7.33
CA ILE A 144 18.74 9.02 8.37
C ILE A 144 17.44 8.41 7.84
N CYS A 145 16.61 9.20 7.16
CA CYS A 145 15.35 8.73 6.57
C CYS A 145 15.60 7.60 5.55
N ARG A 146 16.56 7.76 4.64
CA ARG A 146 16.93 6.69 3.68
C ARG A 146 17.35 5.40 4.37
N ARG A 147 18.18 5.50 5.43
CA ARG A 147 18.61 4.32 6.22
C ARG A 147 17.41 3.67 6.92
N CYS A 148 16.56 4.46 7.59
CA CYS A 148 15.34 3.97 8.22
C CYS A 148 14.44 3.25 7.22
N SER A 149 14.21 3.81 6.03
CA SER A 149 13.36 3.18 5.00
C SER A 149 13.88 1.82 4.56
N THR A 150 15.20 1.68 4.36
CA THR A 150 15.80 0.37 4.02
C THR A 150 15.60 -0.64 5.15
N VAL A 151 15.85 -0.24 6.39
CA VAL A 151 15.68 -1.11 7.56
C VAL A 151 14.22 -1.52 7.72
N MET A 152 13.29 -0.57 7.61
CA MET A 152 11.84 -0.82 7.63
C MET A 152 11.42 -1.78 6.52
N TYR A 153 11.94 -1.62 5.30
CA TYR A 153 11.61 -2.51 4.19
C TYR A 153 11.94 -3.97 4.50
N PHE A 154 13.09 -4.25 5.13
CA PHE A 154 13.46 -5.62 5.52
C PHE A 154 12.75 -6.11 6.78
N LEU A 155 12.59 -5.26 7.80
CA LEU A 155 12.07 -5.67 9.12
C LEU A 155 10.55 -5.71 9.20
N HIS A 156 9.82 -4.86 8.47
CA HIS A 156 8.39 -4.69 8.71
C HIS A 156 7.58 -5.99 8.58
N LEU A 157 7.98 -6.91 7.69
CA LEU A 157 7.31 -8.21 7.58
C LEU A 157 7.57 -9.12 8.78
N TRP A 158 8.79 -9.08 9.33
CA TRP A 158 9.13 -9.82 10.55
C TRP A 158 8.38 -9.25 11.75
N VAL A 159 8.38 -7.93 11.89
CA VAL A 159 7.62 -7.22 12.94
C VAL A 159 6.13 -7.52 12.82
N TRP A 160 5.57 -7.47 11.61
CA TRP A 160 4.17 -7.81 11.35
C TRP A 160 3.87 -9.25 11.76
N THR A 161 4.72 -10.20 11.37
CA THR A 161 4.56 -11.63 11.68
C THR A 161 4.63 -11.89 13.19
N LEU A 162 5.58 -11.26 13.89
CA LEU A 162 5.73 -11.36 15.34
C LEU A 162 4.52 -10.76 16.08
N TYR A 163 4.12 -9.54 15.72
CA TYR A 163 2.94 -8.88 16.30
C TYR A 163 1.69 -9.74 16.13
N TYR A 164 1.52 -10.30 14.93
CA TYR A 164 0.42 -11.17 14.60
C TYR A 164 0.39 -12.46 15.46
N ILE A 165 1.52 -13.16 15.59
CA ILE A 165 1.64 -14.37 16.41
C ILE A 165 1.34 -14.08 17.88
N CYS A 166 1.81 -12.94 18.41
CA CYS A 166 1.65 -12.59 19.82
C CYS A 166 0.23 -12.14 20.19
N VAL A 167 -0.51 -11.48 19.29
CA VAL A 167 -1.77 -10.80 19.65
C VAL A 167 -3.02 -11.53 19.15
N TYR A 168 -3.02 -12.07 17.94
CA TYR A 168 -4.26 -12.51 17.29
C TYR A 168 -4.33 -14.00 16.99
N GLY A 169 -3.22 -14.72 16.84
CA GLY A 169 -3.22 -16.15 16.50
C GLY A 169 -3.70 -16.50 15.07
N GLU A 170 -4.56 -15.69 14.43
CA GLU A 170 -4.98 -15.79 13.01
C GLU A 170 -4.67 -14.57 12.10
N LYS A 171 -4.28 -14.80 10.83
CA LYS A 171 -3.77 -13.77 9.89
C LYS A 171 -4.84 -12.71 9.59
N LYS A 172 -4.91 -11.67 10.42
CA LYS A 172 -5.79 -10.51 10.22
C LYS A 172 -5.04 -9.36 9.56
N TYR A 173 -5.75 -8.67 8.67
CA TYR A 173 -5.26 -7.49 7.98
C TYR A 173 -6.13 -6.31 8.40
N GLY A 174 -5.51 -5.25 8.90
CA GLY A 174 -6.23 -4.14 9.51
C GLY A 174 -5.37 -2.89 9.66
N LEU A 175 -6.04 -1.78 9.96
CA LEU A 175 -5.40 -0.49 10.20
C LEU A 175 -4.57 -0.53 11.49
N ASP A 176 -5.01 -1.30 12.50
CA ASP A 176 -4.28 -1.59 13.73
C ASP A 176 -2.91 -2.20 13.44
N SER A 177 -2.89 -3.30 12.68
CA SER A 177 -1.69 -4.04 12.34
C SER A 177 -0.74 -3.20 11.49
N PHE A 178 -1.28 -2.36 10.60
CA PHE A 178 -0.50 -1.41 9.82
C PHE A 178 0.18 -0.35 10.70
N ILE A 179 -0.56 0.27 11.63
CA ILE A 179 -0.01 1.30 12.52
C ILE A 179 1.08 0.71 13.40
N VAL A 180 0.79 -0.41 14.08
CA VAL A 180 1.73 -1.02 15.03
C VAL A 180 3.01 -1.46 14.31
N THR A 181 2.87 -2.13 13.16
CA THR A 181 4.02 -2.57 12.36
C THR A 181 4.86 -1.37 11.92
N THR A 182 4.21 -0.29 11.46
CA THR A 182 4.91 0.91 10.98
C THR A 182 5.65 1.61 12.12
N CYS A 183 5.00 1.80 13.28
CA CYS A 183 5.60 2.43 14.45
C CYS A 183 6.81 1.64 14.97
N ILE A 184 6.66 0.33 15.18
CA ILE A 184 7.75 -0.51 15.70
C ILE A 184 8.91 -0.56 14.70
N SER A 185 8.62 -0.75 13.42
CA SER A 185 9.67 -0.80 12.38
C SER A 185 10.40 0.54 12.26
N PHE A 186 9.70 1.66 12.41
CA PHE A 186 10.31 2.99 12.41
C PHE A 186 11.24 3.20 13.61
N ILE A 187 10.79 2.83 14.82
CA ILE A 187 11.60 2.91 16.04
C ILE A 187 12.87 2.08 15.89
N LEU A 188 12.75 0.84 15.42
CA LEU A 188 13.90 -0.04 15.13
C LEU A 188 14.83 0.55 14.06
N GLY A 189 14.27 1.15 13.01
CA GLY A 189 15.04 1.86 11.99
C GLY A 189 15.87 3.01 12.55
N VAL A 190 15.28 3.84 13.42
CA VAL A 190 15.96 4.97 14.06
C VAL A 190 17.05 4.48 15.02
N LEU A 191 16.75 3.48 15.85
CA LEU A 191 17.72 2.84 16.74
C LEU A 191 18.92 2.28 15.97
N PHE A 192 18.66 1.55 14.89
CA PHE A 192 19.72 0.99 14.05
C PHE A 192 20.58 2.07 13.40
N SER A 193 19.96 3.14 12.88
CA SER A 193 20.69 4.27 12.29
C SER A 193 21.55 5.00 13.32
N ALA A 194 21.05 5.20 14.55
CA ALA A 194 21.77 5.84 15.64
C ALA A 194 22.94 4.98 16.15
N TYR A 195 22.75 3.66 16.28
CA TYR A 195 23.79 2.73 16.68
C TYR A 195 24.94 2.70 15.67
N LYS A 196 24.61 2.62 14.37
CA LYS A 196 25.60 2.65 13.29
C LYS A 196 26.38 3.97 13.23
N ASP A 197 25.73 5.11 13.49
CA ASP A 197 26.42 6.42 13.55
C ASP A 197 27.41 6.50 14.73
N LYS A 198 27.03 5.96 15.90
CA LYS A 198 27.94 5.84 17.06
C LYS A 198 29.11 4.91 16.78
N TRP A 199 28.88 3.78 16.10
CA TRP A 199 29.92 2.82 15.75
C TRP A 199 30.92 3.42 14.75
N LEU A 200 30.44 4.10 13.70
CA LEU A 200 31.29 4.81 12.75
C LEU A 200 32.11 5.92 13.42
N LYS A 201 31.50 6.74 14.29
CA LYS A 201 32.21 7.77 15.08
C LYS A 201 33.20 7.22 16.10
N LYS A 202 33.16 5.92 16.39
CA LYS A 202 34.13 5.25 17.27
C LYS A 202 35.31 4.73 16.45
N CYS A 203 35.06 4.13 15.29
CA CYS A 203 36.12 3.67 14.37
C CYS A 203 36.95 4.81 13.76
N PHE A 204 36.37 5.99 13.51
CA PHE A 204 37.09 7.16 12.97
C PHE A 204 37.72 8.07 14.04
N ARG A 205 37.71 7.66 15.31
CA ARG A 205 38.32 8.42 16.42
C ARG A 205 39.57 7.75 16.99
N GLU A 206 40.06 6.72 16.31
CA GLU A 206 41.27 5.97 16.64
C GLU A 206 42.46 6.30 15.72
N ASP A 207 42.41 7.46 15.04
CA ASP A 207 43.55 8.05 14.33
C ASP A 207 44.09 9.29 15.06
#